data_AF-A0A4Q3GKN4-F1
#
_entry.id   AF-A0A4Q3GKN4-F1
#
_cell.length_a   1.000
_cell.length_b   1.000
_cell.length_c   1.000
_cell.angle_alpha   90.00
_cell.angle_beta   90.00
_cell.angle_gamma   90.00
#
_symmetry.space_group_name_H-M   'P 1'
#
loop_
_entity.id
_entity.type
_entity.pdbx_description
1 polymer ?
#
loop_
_entity_poly.entity_id
_entity_poly.type
_entity_poly.pdbx_seq_one_letter_code
_entity_poly.pdbx_strand_id
1 'polypeptide(L)'
;MTTLVAAEAVAAPLSGQPVVRPATPADDAFVEDLQAIAFGPGRFARTAFRVRERFPIDPSLSLISEVDGTPSGSVWMTPISVGGIKGYLLGPLATHPNFRKRGAGKLLAL
;
A
#
# COMPACT_ATOMS: atom_id res chain seq x y z
N MET A 1 9.83 -33.11 -6.58
CA MET A 1 9.96 -31.94 -5.69
C MET A 1 9.55 -30.71 -6.48
N THR A 2 8.32 -30.23 -6.29
CA THR A 2 7.91 -28.81 -6.28
C THR A 2 6.48 -28.82 -5.75
N THR A 3 6.34 -28.57 -4.45
CA THR A 3 5.04 -28.50 -3.77
C THR A 3 4.41 -27.16 -4.13
N LEU A 4 3.27 -27.18 -4.81
CA LEU A 4 2.39 -26.02 -4.95
C LEU A 4 1.91 -25.65 -3.54
N VAL A 5 2.32 -24.49 -3.05
CA VAL A 5 1.70 -23.89 -1.87
C VAL A 5 0.28 -23.54 -2.29
N ALA A 6 -0.68 -24.32 -1.79
CA ALA A 6 -2.08 -24.02 -1.90
C ALA A 6 -2.29 -22.62 -1.32
N ALA A 7 -2.78 -21.70 -2.16
CA ALA A 7 -3.38 -20.47 -1.67
C ALA A 7 -4.52 -20.90 -0.74
N GLU A 8 -4.33 -20.70 0.57
CA GLU A 8 -5.41 -20.87 1.53
C GLU A 8 -6.60 -20.07 1.03
N ALA A 9 -7.75 -20.74 0.93
CA ALA A 9 -9.02 -20.07 0.70
C ALA A 9 -9.28 -19.19 1.92
N VAL A 10 -8.82 -17.93 1.85
CA VAL A 10 -9.16 -16.90 2.82
C VAL A 10 -10.68 -16.78 2.76
N ALA A 11 -11.34 -17.12 3.87
CA ALA A 11 -12.78 -17.01 4.02
C ALA A 11 -13.24 -15.66 3.43
N ALA A 12 -14.31 -15.68 2.64
CA ALA A 12 -14.86 -14.46 2.05
C ALA A 12 -14.96 -13.40 3.16
N PRO A 13 -14.36 -12.21 2.98
CA PRO A 13 -14.31 -11.23 4.04
C PRO A 13 -15.72 -10.92 4.52
N LEU A 14 -15.89 -10.90 5.84
CA LEU A 14 -17.12 -10.42 6.45
C LEU A 14 -17.34 -8.98 5.96
N SER A 15 -18.59 -8.64 5.63
CA SER A 15 -18.89 -7.33 5.08
C SER A 15 -18.34 -6.21 5.98
N GLY A 16 -17.71 -5.22 5.36
CA GLY A 16 -17.06 -4.12 6.04
C GLY A 16 -15.65 -4.38 6.56
N GLN A 17 -15.12 -5.60 6.49
CA GLN A 17 -13.71 -5.88 6.80
C GLN A 17 -12.80 -5.62 5.59
N PRO A 18 -11.61 -5.04 5.81
CA PRO A 18 -10.66 -4.83 4.74
C PRO A 18 -9.95 -6.13 4.36
N VAL A 19 -9.76 -6.34 3.05
CA VAL A 19 -8.83 -7.32 2.48
C VAL A 19 -7.68 -6.60 1.78
N VAL A 20 -6.59 -7.30 1.52
CA VAL A 20 -5.44 -6.76 0.78
C VAL A 20 -5.21 -7.54 -0.50
N ARG A 21 -4.79 -6.84 -1.55
CA ARG A 21 -4.34 -7.42 -2.81
C ARG A 21 -3.10 -6.69 -3.34
N PRO A 22 -2.31 -7.31 -4.23
CA PRO A 22 -1.28 -6.61 -4.97
C PRO A 22 -1.86 -5.39 -5.70
N ALA A 23 -1.09 -4.31 -5.71
CA ALA A 23 -1.40 -3.14 -6.52
C ALA A 23 -1.23 -3.45 -8.01
N THR A 24 -2.05 -2.81 -8.82
CA THR A 24 -2.01 -2.88 -10.29
C THR A 24 -1.90 -1.47 -10.87
N PRO A 25 -1.50 -1.31 -12.15
CA PRO A 25 -1.48 0.02 -12.78
C PRO A 25 -2.86 0.72 -12.79
N ALA A 26 -3.96 -0.02 -12.67
CA ALA A 26 -5.30 0.56 -12.60
C ALA A 26 -5.56 1.32 -11.28
N ASP A 27 -4.72 1.12 -10.26
CA ASP A 27 -4.85 1.75 -8.94
C ASP A 27 -4.16 3.13 -8.87
N ASP A 28 -3.35 3.51 -9.85
CA ASP A 28 -2.51 4.72 -9.81
C ASP A 28 -3.32 5.99 -9.52
N ALA A 29 -4.46 6.16 -10.19
CA ALA A 29 -5.34 7.32 -9.99
C ALA A 29 -5.93 7.35 -8.57
N PHE A 30 -6.40 6.20 -8.06
CA PHE A 30 -6.92 6.08 -6.70
C PHE A 30 -5.84 6.41 -5.67
N VAL A 31 -4.62 5.90 -5.87
CA VAL A 31 -3.53 6.12 -4.93
C VAL A 31 -3.08 7.57 -4.92
N GLU A 32 -3.00 8.23 -6.08
CA GLU A 32 -2.64 9.65 -6.15
C GLU A 32 -3.64 10.53 -5.40
N ASP A 33 -4.95 10.30 -5.63
CA ASP A 33 -6.02 11.00 -4.92
C ASP A 33 -5.96 10.74 -3.41
N LEU A 34 -5.76 9.47 -3.02
CA LEU A 34 -5.64 9.09 -1.62
C LEU A 34 -4.45 9.77 -0.93
N GLN A 35 -3.31 9.85 -1.61
CA GLN A 35 -2.13 10.54 -1.08
C GLN A 35 -2.34 12.05 -0.99
N ALA A 36 -3.04 12.65 -1.97
CA ALA A 36 -3.42 14.06 -1.91
C ALA A 36 -4.34 14.34 -0.71
N ILE A 37 -5.32 13.47 -0.44
CA ILE A 37 -6.20 13.56 0.74
C ILE A 37 -5.39 13.42 2.04
N ALA A 38 -4.48 12.45 2.10
CA ALA A 38 -3.77 12.11 3.32
C ALA A 38 -2.65 13.12 3.68
N PHE A 39 -1.96 13.67 2.69
CA PHE A 39 -0.73 14.45 2.89
C PHE A 39 -0.82 15.89 2.35
N GLY A 40 -1.86 16.21 1.58
CA GLY A 40 -2.08 17.53 1.00
C GLY A 40 -1.13 17.86 -0.17
N PRO A 41 -1.22 19.09 -0.71
CA PRO A 41 -0.37 19.55 -1.81
C PRO A 41 1.10 19.68 -1.42
N GLY A 42 1.40 19.93 -0.13
CA GLY A 42 2.76 20.03 0.40
C GLY A 42 3.50 18.69 0.53
N ARG A 43 2.91 17.56 0.12
CA ARG A 43 3.49 16.22 0.28
C ARG A 43 4.85 16.08 -0.38
N PHE A 44 5.05 16.72 -1.54
CA PHE A 44 6.28 16.68 -2.31
C PHE A 44 7.47 17.37 -1.62
N ALA A 45 7.22 18.29 -0.68
CA ALA A 45 8.29 18.88 0.12
C ALA A 45 8.83 17.93 1.22
N ARG A 46 8.08 16.87 1.55
CA ARG A 46 8.47 15.92 2.61
C ARG A 46 9.61 15.04 2.12
N THR A 47 10.61 14.81 2.98
CA THR A 47 11.78 13.96 2.68
C THR A 47 11.39 12.59 2.13
N ALA A 48 10.33 11.98 2.67
CA ALA A 48 9.83 10.69 2.20
C ALA A 48 9.43 10.73 0.70
N PHE A 49 8.72 11.77 0.24
CA PHE A 49 8.36 11.91 -1.18
C PHE A 49 9.59 12.17 -2.04
N ARG A 50 10.53 13.00 -1.56
CA ARG A 50 11.79 13.29 -2.28
C ARG A 50 12.69 12.06 -2.46
N VAL A 51 12.71 11.12 -1.52
CA VAL A 51 13.45 9.86 -1.67
C VAL A 51 12.89 9.04 -2.85
N ARG A 52 11.58 9.08 -3.05
CA ARG A 52 10.88 8.32 -4.11
C ARG A 52 11.06 8.91 -5.50
N GLU A 53 11.49 10.16 -5.60
CA GLU A 53 11.92 10.74 -6.88
C GLU A 53 13.20 10.09 -7.42
N ARG A 54 14.02 9.50 -6.53
CA ARG A 54 15.30 8.87 -6.90
C ARG A 54 15.21 7.35 -7.03
N PHE A 55 14.27 6.73 -6.32
CA PHE A 55 14.10 5.29 -6.27
C PHE A 55 12.66 4.96 -6.64
N PRO A 56 12.42 4.25 -7.76
CA PRO A 56 11.07 3.90 -8.16
C PRO A 56 10.42 2.98 -7.13
N ILE A 57 9.10 2.99 -7.07
CA ILE A 57 8.35 2.00 -6.29
C ILE A 57 8.59 0.60 -6.85
N ASP A 58 8.56 -0.40 -5.97
CA ASP A 58 8.49 -1.81 -6.33
C ASP A 58 7.00 -2.23 -6.34
N PRO A 59 6.39 -2.42 -7.52
CA PRO A 59 4.98 -2.79 -7.62
C PRO A 59 4.72 -4.19 -7.06
N SER A 60 5.72 -5.07 -7.04
CA SER A 60 5.56 -6.46 -6.59
C SER A 60 5.34 -6.59 -5.07
N LEU A 61 5.73 -5.55 -4.32
CA LEU A 61 5.58 -5.48 -2.86
C LEU A 61 4.54 -4.42 -2.43
N SER A 62 3.92 -3.74 -3.39
CA SER A 62 2.94 -2.68 -3.11
C SER A 62 1.52 -3.26 -3.06
N LEU A 63 0.71 -2.79 -2.12
CA LEU A 63 -0.60 -3.37 -1.82
C LEU A 63 -1.70 -2.31 -1.81
N ILE A 64 -2.91 -2.75 -2.14
CA ILE A 64 -4.17 -2.02 -1.99
C ILE A 64 -5.03 -2.74 -0.97
N SER A 65 -5.63 -2.00 -0.04
CA SER A 65 -6.68 -2.54 0.81
C SER A 65 -8.04 -2.22 0.23
N GLU A 66 -8.97 -3.17 0.28
CA GLU A 66 -10.33 -3.00 -0.23
C GLU A 66 -11.34 -3.37 0.86
N VAL A 67 -12.46 -2.65 0.90
CA VAL A 67 -13.59 -2.97 1.77
C VAL A 67 -14.81 -3.15 0.86
N ASP A 68 -15.43 -4.33 0.91
CA ASP A 68 -16.56 -4.69 0.05
C ASP A 68 -16.29 -4.40 -1.44
N GLY A 69 -15.07 -4.69 -1.92
CA GLY A 69 -14.63 -4.46 -3.30
C GLY A 69 -14.28 -3.01 -3.64
N THR A 70 -14.36 -2.08 -2.68
CA THR A 70 -14.00 -0.67 -2.87
C THR A 70 -12.59 -0.40 -2.33
N PRO A 71 -11.66 0.16 -3.13
CA PRO A 71 -10.36 0.61 -2.64
C PRO A 71 -10.47 1.56 -1.44
N SER A 72 -9.74 1.23 -0.38
CA SER A 72 -9.86 1.85 0.96
C SER A 72 -8.54 2.33 1.53
N GLY A 73 -7.41 1.89 0.96
CA GLY A 73 -6.08 2.25 1.41
C GLY A 73 -5.01 1.70 0.49
N SER A 74 -3.79 2.19 0.64
CA SER A 74 -2.64 1.72 -0.13
C SER A 74 -1.35 1.79 0.67
N VAL A 75 -0.38 0.99 0.25
CA VAL A 75 1.02 1.09 0.66
C VAL A 75 1.89 0.89 -0.57
N TRP A 76 2.86 1.80 -0.74
CA TRP A 76 3.93 1.62 -1.70
C TRP A 76 5.20 1.15 -0.99
N MET A 77 6.01 0.37 -1.70
CA MET A 77 7.30 -0.08 -1.19
C MET A 77 8.40 0.47 -2.09
N THR A 78 9.38 1.15 -1.51
CA THR A 78 10.50 1.71 -2.27
C THR A 78 11.81 1.09 -1.79
N PRO A 79 12.60 0.43 -2.65
CA PRO A 79 13.90 -0.07 -2.25
C PRO A 79 14.83 1.10 -1.91
N ILE A 80 15.57 0.96 -0.80
CA ILE A 80 16.52 1.98 -0.33
C ILE A 80 17.83 1.32 0.12
N SER A 81 18.88 2.14 0.20
CA SER A 81 20.16 1.76 0.82
C SER A 81 20.57 2.85 1.81
N VAL A 82 20.88 2.45 3.05
CA VAL A 82 21.32 3.35 4.11
C VAL A 82 22.62 2.81 4.67
N GLY A 83 23.71 3.58 4.56
CA GLY A 83 25.04 3.14 5.02
C GLY A 83 25.53 1.85 4.33
N GLY A 84 25.11 1.58 3.09
CA GLY A 84 25.44 0.36 2.35
C GLY A 84 24.52 -0.84 2.65
N ILE A 85 23.60 -0.71 3.60
CA ILE A 85 22.64 -1.76 3.96
C ILE A 85 21.38 -1.60 3.10
N LYS A 86 21.02 -2.64 2.35
CA LYS A 86 19.81 -2.67 1.52
C LYS A 86 18.57 -2.92 2.39
N GLY A 87 17.47 -2.24 2.06
CA GLY A 87 16.18 -2.43 2.70
C GLY A 87 15.04 -1.80 1.90
N TYR A 88 13.87 -1.68 2.54
CA TYR A 88 12.70 -1.03 1.95
C TYR A 88 12.19 0.09 2.84
N LEU A 89 11.77 1.18 2.19
CA LEU A 89 11.03 2.25 2.81
C LEU A 89 9.53 1.97 2.66
N LEU A 90 8.87 1.73 3.79
CA LEU A 90 7.42 1.59 3.85
C LEU A 90 6.74 2.91 3.47
N GLY A 91 5.82 2.84 2.52
CA GLY A 91 4.86 3.87 2.17
C GLY A 91 5.12 4.62 0.86
N PRO A 92 4.42 5.75 0.64
CA PRO A 92 3.39 6.32 1.51
C PRO A 92 2.28 5.29 1.82
N LEU A 93 1.94 5.18 3.11
CA LEU A 93 0.83 4.36 3.58
C LEU A 93 -0.31 5.29 3.91
N ALA A 94 -1.47 5.05 3.31
CA ALA A 94 -2.66 5.87 3.53
C ALA A 94 -3.91 5.00 3.60
N THR A 95 -4.89 5.45 4.38
CA THR A 95 -6.23 4.87 4.41
C THR A 95 -7.25 5.97 4.21
N HIS A 96 -8.21 5.70 3.34
CA HIS A 96 -9.24 6.66 2.97
C HIS A 96 -10.13 6.96 4.20
N PRO A 97 -10.49 8.24 4.46
CA PRO A 97 -11.20 8.64 5.67
C PRO A 97 -12.49 7.84 5.96
N ASN A 98 -13.23 7.48 4.92
CA ASN A 98 -14.50 6.72 5.02
C ASN A 98 -14.33 5.28 5.53
N PHE A 99 -13.10 4.74 5.54
CA PHE A 99 -12.79 3.36 5.92
C PHE A 99 -11.85 3.26 7.14
N ARG A 100 -11.66 4.37 7.87
CA ARG A 100 -10.85 4.39 9.09
C ARG A 100 -11.44 3.50 10.19
N LYS A 101 -10.59 3.09 11.14
CA LYS A 101 -10.95 2.22 12.29
C LYS A 101 -11.44 0.82 11.90
N ARG A 102 -11.19 0.37 10.66
CA ARG A 102 -11.51 -0.98 10.18
C ARG A 102 -10.31 -1.93 10.11
N GLY A 103 -9.10 -1.47 10.46
CA GLY A 103 -7.88 -2.28 10.49
C GLY A 103 -7.05 -2.29 9.21
N ALA A 104 -7.47 -1.58 8.14
CA ALA A 104 -6.78 -1.56 6.85
C ALA A 104 -5.28 -1.19 6.95
N GLY A 105 -4.94 -0.16 7.73
CA GLY A 105 -3.55 0.26 7.91
C GLY A 105 -2.66 -0.78 8.58
N LYS A 106 -3.23 -1.63 9.45
CA LYS A 106 -2.50 -2.75 10.06
C LYS A 106 -2.24 -3.83 9.02
N LEU A 107 -3.24 -4.19 8.21
CA LEU A 107 -3.10 -5.21 7.17
C LEU A 107 -2.08 -4.81 6.09
N LEU A 108 -1.97 -3.52 5.78
CA LEU A 108 -1.02 -3.00 4.79
C LEU A 108 0.44 -2.95 5.28
N ALA A 109 0.69 -3.15 6.57
CA ALA A 109 2.02 -3.02 7.17
C ALA A 109 2.57 -4.33 7.75
N LEU A 110 1.86 -5.45 7.52
CA LEU A 110 2.22 -6.80 7.93
C LEU A 110 2.79 -7.58 6.75
#